data_AF-A0A7J8VP98-F1
#
_entry.id   AF-A0A7J8VP98-F1
#
_cell.length_a   1.000
_cell.length_b   1.000
_cell.length_c   1.000
_cell.angle_alpha   90.00
_cell.angle_beta   90.00
_cell.angle_gamma   90.00
#
_symmetry.space_group_name_H-M   'P 1'
#
loop_
_entity.id
_entity.type
_entity.pdbx_description
1 polymer ?
#
loop_
_entity_poly.entity_id
_entity_poly.type
_entity_poly.pdbx_seq_one_letter_code
_entity_poly.pdbx_strand_id
1 'polypeptide(L)'
;KGSLNEALDLFSHVTVKGIRPNTITYNCLIHAMCNSGQQREATRFLNEMVDNNISLNIVTYNILINAHCKDGMIVDAVNIVGTMRKRGIEPDVITYNILVDAHCREGMVSEAENIVDTMRKQGIEPNVVTYNTLIKDHCLRDRMDEAREVLQLMIKKGCAPDIRSYNIMINGYCKAERFDEAMELFHEISRKGPVPDTVTYNTLMQGMCKLGRVSTACELFRKMIASRQVPDIVTFHILLDGLCKRGKLEEALKLFQAMWNSELELSIVCYNILIDGLCKAGHIEVGKELFHKLSVNGLKPDVYTYAIMVNGFCNEGLADEAYQLFRSMGDNDCLPNSCCYNVMIQGFLRNSYTLKATQLLTEMVTPMRILWENPQHFNTSLQKFQKTQHFTFQKLEQLAGLTLNQQLQQVKLICCQSAKDVTCGLLPKSPSAASSIILDGGIMWVSEWTALQNPVAQHNLQYVASQRGASIPGGATAACTDGFKFLNLAKSNPNVALGGLVYRPFLNETYM
;
A
#
# COMPACT_ATOMS: atom_id res chain seq x y z
N LYS A 1 10.70 -8.25 -19.88
CA LYS A 1 9.23 -8.12 -19.95
C LYS A 1 8.76 -9.03 -21.08
N GLY A 2 8.12 -10.15 -20.76
CA GLY A 2 7.57 -11.13 -21.70
C GLY A 2 6.64 -12.05 -20.92
N SER A 3 5.61 -12.60 -21.56
CA SER A 3 4.69 -13.53 -20.91
C SER A 3 5.40 -14.85 -20.64
N LEU A 4 5.26 -15.42 -19.43
CA LEU A 4 5.85 -16.73 -19.10
C LEU A 4 5.41 -17.82 -20.09
N ASN A 5 4.17 -17.73 -20.60
CA ASN A 5 3.64 -18.66 -21.58
C ASN A 5 4.39 -18.57 -22.91
N GLU A 6 4.66 -17.38 -23.42
CA GLU A 6 5.44 -17.18 -24.65
C GLU A 6 6.88 -17.72 -24.50
N ALA A 7 7.47 -17.56 -23.31
CA ALA A 7 8.79 -18.11 -23.03
C ALA A 7 8.79 -19.64 -23.01
N LEU A 8 7.73 -20.28 -22.51
CA LEU A 8 7.56 -21.73 -22.51
C LEU A 8 7.29 -22.27 -23.91
N ASP A 9 6.48 -21.58 -24.70
CA ASP A 9 6.23 -21.92 -26.11
C ASP A 9 7.54 -21.87 -26.91
N LEU A 10 8.33 -20.81 -26.72
CA LEU A 10 9.64 -20.69 -27.35
C LEU A 10 10.60 -21.80 -26.90
N PHE A 11 10.61 -22.14 -25.61
CA PHE A 11 11.43 -23.24 -25.09
C PHE A 11 11.06 -24.58 -25.75
N SER A 12 9.75 -24.87 -25.88
CA SER A 12 9.27 -26.08 -26.56
C SER A 12 9.67 -26.11 -28.04
N HIS A 13 9.64 -24.97 -28.72
CA HIS A 13 10.05 -24.89 -30.12
C HIS A 13 11.55 -25.10 -30.31
N VAL A 14 12.36 -24.56 -29.39
CA VAL A 14 13.83 -24.72 -29.39
C VAL A 14 14.20 -26.18 -29.16
N THR A 15 13.54 -26.87 -28.24
CA THR A 15 13.79 -28.30 -27.97
C THR A 15 13.32 -29.20 -29.11
N VAL A 16 12.15 -28.94 -29.71
CA VAL A 16 11.65 -29.68 -30.89
C VAL A 16 12.58 -29.52 -32.09
N LYS A 17 13.22 -28.36 -32.26
CA LYS A 17 14.23 -28.12 -33.30
C LYS A 17 15.59 -28.77 -33.01
N GLY A 18 15.73 -29.51 -31.90
CA GLY A 18 16.97 -30.20 -31.52
C GLY A 18 18.06 -29.27 -30.98
N ILE A 19 17.73 -28.01 -30.69
CA ILE A 19 18.67 -27.07 -30.07
C ILE A 19 18.71 -27.37 -28.57
N ARG A 20 19.88 -27.73 -28.05
CA ARG A 20 20.05 -28.03 -26.63
C ARG A 20 19.99 -26.74 -25.79
N PRO A 21 19.03 -26.60 -24.86
CA PRO A 21 18.99 -25.48 -23.94
C PRO A 21 20.23 -25.48 -23.04
N ASN A 22 20.72 -24.29 -22.70
CA ASN A 22 21.87 -24.11 -21.82
C ASN A 22 21.45 -23.60 -20.44
N THR A 23 22.42 -23.47 -19.52
CA THR A 23 22.20 -22.98 -18.15
C THR A 23 21.48 -21.63 -18.09
N ILE A 24 21.76 -20.71 -19.03
CA ILE A 24 21.10 -19.40 -19.07
C ILE A 24 19.61 -19.56 -19.39
N THR A 25 19.28 -20.40 -20.36
CA THR A 25 17.90 -20.66 -20.78
C THR A 25 17.07 -21.22 -19.61
N TYR A 26 17.59 -22.24 -18.93
CA TYR A 26 16.95 -22.81 -17.74
C TYR A 26 16.83 -21.78 -16.60
N ASN A 27 17.88 -21.04 -16.29
CA ASN A 27 17.86 -20.02 -15.23
C ASN A 27 16.82 -18.93 -15.49
N CYS A 28 16.66 -18.47 -16.74
CA CYS A 28 15.63 -17.50 -17.10
C CYS A 28 14.21 -18.03 -16.86
N LEU A 29 13.93 -19.28 -17.26
CA LEU A 29 12.62 -19.90 -17.07
C LEU A 29 12.32 -20.17 -15.60
N ILE A 30 13.27 -20.75 -14.87
CA ILE A 30 13.14 -21.01 -13.43
C ILE A 30 12.89 -19.70 -12.68
N HIS A 31 13.66 -18.65 -12.97
CA HIS A 31 13.46 -17.34 -12.36
C HIS A 31 12.07 -16.74 -12.65
N ALA A 32 11.58 -16.86 -13.89
CA ALA A 32 10.26 -16.39 -14.27
C ALA A 32 9.13 -17.17 -13.58
N MET A 33 9.28 -18.50 -13.44
CA MET A 33 8.33 -19.36 -12.73
C MET A 33 8.29 -19.06 -11.24
N CYS A 34 9.46 -18.92 -10.59
CA CYS A 34 9.56 -18.55 -9.18
C CYS A 34 8.89 -17.19 -8.92
N ASN A 35 9.12 -16.19 -9.76
CA ASN A 35 8.46 -14.88 -9.61
C ASN A 35 6.95 -14.91 -9.88
N SER A 36 6.46 -15.95 -10.55
CA SER A 36 5.03 -16.17 -10.83
C SER A 36 4.36 -17.11 -9.82
N GLY A 37 5.07 -17.54 -8.77
CA GLY A 37 4.57 -18.47 -7.76
C GLY A 37 4.43 -19.93 -8.24
N GLN A 38 4.97 -20.27 -9.42
CA GLN A 38 4.88 -21.62 -10.00
C GLN A 38 6.02 -22.53 -9.53
N GLN A 39 6.13 -22.72 -8.21
CA GLN A 39 7.29 -23.38 -7.59
C GLN A 39 7.45 -24.86 -8.00
N ARG A 40 6.33 -25.56 -8.27
CA ARG A 40 6.35 -26.95 -8.77
C ARG A 40 6.98 -27.05 -10.17
N GLU A 41 6.62 -26.16 -11.09
CA GLU A 41 7.20 -26.14 -12.43
C GLU A 41 8.66 -25.71 -12.39
N ALA A 42 9.02 -24.72 -11.55
CA ALA A 42 10.41 -24.32 -11.34
C ALA A 42 11.28 -25.51 -10.89
N THR A 43 10.76 -26.34 -9.97
CA THR A 43 11.44 -27.55 -9.48
C THR A 43 11.52 -28.62 -10.58
N ARG A 44 10.48 -28.79 -11.40
CA ARG A 44 10.49 -29.70 -12.56
C ARG A 44 11.59 -29.34 -13.55
N PHE A 45 11.71 -28.06 -13.90
CA PHE A 45 12.77 -27.56 -14.80
C PHE A 45 14.16 -27.67 -14.18
N LEU A 46 14.29 -27.52 -12.86
CA LEU A 46 15.56 -27.74 -12.16
C LEU A 46 16.01 -29.21 -12.26
N ASN A 47 15.09 -30.16 -12.07
CA ASN A 47 15.37 -31.58 -12.23
C ASN A 47 15.70 -31.92 -13.69
N GLU A 48 14.95 -31.37 -14.64
CA GLU A 48 15.21 -31.54 -16.08
C GLU A 48 16.61 -31.01 -16.48
N MET A 49 17.04 -29.89 -15.91
CA MET A 49 18.39 -29.35 -16.11
C MET A 49 19.47 -30.33 -15.62
N VAL A 50 19.27 -30.96 -14.45
CA VAL A 50 20.18 -31.95 -13.89
C VAL A 50 20.18 -33.25 -14.70
N ASP A 51 19.01 -33.74 -15.13
CA ASP A 51 18.86 -34.95 -15.95
C ASP A 51 19.51 -34.78 -17.33
N ASN A 52 19.51 -33.55 -17.87
CA ASN A 52 20.23 -33.19 -19.08
C ASN A 52 21.75 -33.01 -18.87
N ASN A 53 22.29 -33.39 -17.72
CA ASN A 53 23.70 -33.26 -17.33
C ASN A 53 24.22 -31.82 -17.33
N ILE A 54 23.34 -30.83 -17.08
CA ILE A 54 23.74 -29.43 -16.94
C ILE A 54 23.94 -29.16 -15.43
N SER A 55 25.16 -28.81 -15.05
CA SER A 55 25.49 -28.51 -13.65
C SER A 55 24.84 -27.21 -13.17
N LEU A 56 24.34 -27.24 -11.93
CA LEU A 56 23.85 -26.04 -11.27
C LEU A 56 25.03 -25.11 -10.98
N ASN A 57 24.86 -23.82 -11.24
CA ASN A 57 25.86 -22.80 -10.94
C ASN A 57 25.36 -21.81 -9.88
N ILE A 58 26.21 -20.86 -9.51
CA ILE A 58 25.89 -19.83 -8.52
C ILE A 58 24.61 -19.05 -8.84
N VAL A 59 24.34 -18.78 -10.12
CA VAL A 59 23.13 -18.05 -10.54
C VAL A 59 21.88 -18.89 -10.28
N THR A 60 21.92 -20.18 -10.56
CA THR A 60 20.79 -21.08 -10.28
C THR A 60 20.51 -21.15 -8.78
N TYR A 61 21.54 -21.27 -7.95
CA TYR A 61 21.40 -21.23 -6.49
C TYR A 61 20.84 -19.90 -6.00
N ASN A 62 21.34 -18.78 -6.49
CA ASN A 62 20.83 -17.45 -6.13
C ASN A 62 19.35 -17.27 -6.50
N ILE A 63 18.89 -17.82 -7.64
CA ILE A 63 17.46 -17.82 -8.00
C ILE A 63 16.64 -18.63 -6.99
N LEU A 64 17.09 -19.84 -6.63
CA LEU A 64 16.38 -20.70 -5.67
C LEU A 64 16.31 -20.07 -4.28
N ILE A 65 17.43 -19.53 -3.79
CA ILE A 65 17.51 -18.85 -2.49
C ILE A 65 16.55 -17.66 -2.49
N ASN A 66 16.58 -16.82 -3.52
CA ASN A 66 15.69 -15.67 -3.64
C ASN A 66 14.21 -16.08 -3.67
N ALA A 67 13.87 -17.17 -4.36
CA ALA A 67 12.51 -17.69 -4.39
C ALA A 67 12.02 -18.12 -3.00
N HIS A 68 12.81 -18.92 -2.28
CA HIS A 68 12.46 -19.35 -0.91
C HIS A 68 12.38 -18.16 0.05
N CYS A 69 13.29 -17.18 -0.08
CA CYS A 69 13.24 -15.93 0.68
C CYS A 69 12.01 -15.07 0.37
N LYS A 70 11.45 -15.12 -0.84
CA LYS A 70 10.20 -14.41 -1.18
C LYS A 70 8.97 -15.10 -0.61
N ASP A 71 9.03 -16.42 -0.45
CA ASP A 71 7.97 -17.24 0.15
C ASP A 71 8.03 -17.23 1.70
N GLY A 72 8.92 -16.44 2.32
CA GLY A 72 9.11 -16.39 3.78
C GLY A 72 9.85 -17.61 4.36
N MET A 73 10.31 -18.53 3.52
CA MET A 73 11.01 -19.75 3.92
C MET A 73 12.52 -19.51 4.11
N ILE A 74 12.86 -18.63 5.05
CA ILE A 74 14.25 -18.20 5.29
C ILE A 74 15.17 -19.38 5.70
N VAL A 75 14.67 -20.30 6.50
CA VAL A 75 15.43 -21.48 6.95
C VAL A 75 15.83 -22.36 5.76
N ASP A 76 14.90 -22.58 4.82
CA ASP A 76 15.17 -23.35 3.61
C ASP A 76 16.17 -22.64 2.70
N ALA A 77 16.08 -21.31 2.58
CA ALA A 77 17.06 -20.52 1.85
C ALA A 77 18.49 -20.68 2.43
N VAL A 78 18.63 -20.69 3.76
CA VAL A 78 19.92 -20.95 4.42
C VAL A 78 20.40 -22.40 4.20
N ASN A 79 19.49 -23.38 4.22
CA ASN A 79 19.81 -24.78 3.89
C ASN A 79 20.30 -24.95 2.45
N ILE A 80 19.74 -24.18 1.51
CA ILE A 80 20.19 -24.16 0.11
C ILE A 80 21.62 -23.61 0.02
N VAL A 81 21.96 -22.56 0.77
CA VAL A 81 23.36 -22.06 0.86
C VAL A 81 24.30 -23.13 1.41
N GLY A 82 23.89 -23.87 2.44
CA GLY A 82 24.66 -25.01 2.95
C GLY A 82 24.86 -26.10 1.89
N THR A 83 23.84 -26.38 1.08
CA THR A 83 23.91 -27.35 -0.03
C THR A 83 24.84 -26.87 -1.15
N MET A 84 24.77 -25.57 -1.49
CA MET A 84 25.64 -24.92 -2.47
C MET A 84 27.13 -25.09 -2.09
N ARG A 85 27.49 -24.81 -0.82
CA ARG A 85 28.85 -25.02 -0.30
C ARG A 85 29.30 -26.47 -0.33
N LYS A 86 28.43 -27.41 0.08
CA LYS A 86 28.75 -28.85 0.05
C LYS A 86 29.08 -29.36 -1.35
N ARG A 87 28.57 -28.68 -2.39
CA ARG A 87 28.86 -28.98 -3.81
C ARG A 87 30.07 -28.20 -4.34
N GLY A 88 30.81 -27.50 -3.48
CA GLY A 88 32.00 -26.74 -3.85
C GLY A 88 31.72 -25.42 -4.57
N ILE A 89 30.49 -24.90 -4.47
CA ILE A 89 30.12 -23.60 -5.04
C ILE A 89 30.10 -22.60 -3.88
N GLU A 90 30.99 -21.62 -3.91
CA GLU A 90 31.10 -20.61 -2.86
C GLU A 90 30.05 -19.50 -3.03
N PRO A 91 29.34 -19.09 -1.96
CA PRO A 91 28.45 -17.93 -1.98
C PRO A 91 29.17 -16.65 -2.39
N ASP A 92 28.50 -15.81 -3.17
CA ASP A 92 29.02 -14.49 -3.57
C ASP A 92 28.25 -13.35 -2.90
N VAL A 93 28.61 -12.11 -3.26
CA VAL A 93 27.92 -10.90 -2.79
C VAL A 93 26.43 -10.91 -3.12
N ILE A 94 26.01 -11.53 -4.24
CA ILE A 94 24.60 -11.61 -4.61
C ILE A 94 23.87 -12.56 -3.67
N THR A 95 24.45 -13.73 -3.37
CA THR A 95 23.90 -14.69 -2.41
C THR A 95 23.64 -14.02 -1.05
N TYR A 96 24.64 -13.30 -0.54
CA TYR A 96 24.53 -12.60 0.73
C TYR A 96 23.52 -11.44 0.69
N ASN A 97 23.49 -10.66 -0.38
CA ASN A 97 22.53 -9.56 -0.52
C ASN A 97 21.08 -10.06 -0.55
N ILE A 98 20.82 -11.23 -1.15
CA ILE A 98 19.50 -11.87 -1.12
C ILE A 98 19.11 -12.21 0.32
N LEU A 99 20.01 -12.82 1.09
CA LEU A 99 19.74 -13.17 2.49
C LEU A 99 19.54 -11.93 3.36
N VAL A 100 20.35 -10.89 3.19
CA VAL A 100 20.20 -9.60 3.90
C VAL A 100 18.83 -8.99 3.60
N ASP A 101 18.45 -8.87 2.32
CA ASP A 101 17.14 -8.35 1.93
C ASP A 101 15.99 -9.16 2.53
N ALA A 102 16.11 -10.49 2.55
CA ALA A 102 15.09 -11.36 3.10
C ALA A 102 14.90 -11.17 4.61
N HIS A 103 15.99 -11.12 5.39
CA HIS A 103 15.90 -10.89 6.85
C HIS A 103 15.40 -9.47 7.17
N CYS A 104 15.81 -8.48 6.36
CA CYS A 104 15.27 -7.13 6.40
C CYS A 104 13.76 -7.11 6.19
N ARG A 105 13.22 -7.78 5.16
CA ARG A 105 11.76 -7.86 4.91
C ARG A 105 10.98 -8.46 6.09
N GLU A 106 11.55 -9.44 6.79
CA GLU A 106 10.95 -10.08 7.97
C GLU A 106 11.12 -9.27 9.29
N GLY A 107 11.83 -8.14 9.29
CA GLY A 107 12.08 -7.37 10.52
C GLY A 107 13.22 -7.85 11.39
N MET A 108 14.00 -8.81 10.92
CA MET A 108 15.16 -9.36 11.62
C MET A 108 16.43 -8.57 11.29
N VAL A 109 16.45 -7.27 11.61
CA VAL A 109 17.55 -6.36 11.24
C VAL A 109 18.90 -6.81 11.82
N SER A 110 18.92 -7.25 13.08
CA SER A 110 20.15 -7.74 13.73
C SER A 110 20.71 -8.98 13.04
N GLU A 111 19.85 -9.86 12.52
CA GLU A 111 20.31 -11.01 11.73
C GLU A 111 20.84 -10.58 10.37
N ALA A 112 20.23 -9.57 9.74
CA ALA A 112 20.76 -8.99 8.51
C ALA A 112 22.16 -8.41 8.71
N GLU A 113 22.42 -7.72 9.83
CA GLU A 113 23.75 -7.24 10.21
C GLU A 113 24.74 -8.38 10.48
N ASN A 114 24.32 -9.43 11.19
CA ASN A 114 25.13 -10.64 11.41
C ASN A 114 25.53 -11.32 10.09
N ILE A 115 24.64 -11.31 9.09
CA ILE A 115 24.93 -11.85 7.75
C ILE A 115 25.99 -10.99 7.05
N VAL A 116 25.92 -9.67 7.16
CA VAL A 116 26.96 -8.76 6.61
C VAL A 116 28.31 -8.97 7.29
N ASP A 117 28.34 -9.19 8.60
CA ASP A 117 29.57 -9.51 9.31
C ASP A 117 30.11 -10.89 8.96
N THR A 118 29.22 -11.87 8.71
CA THR A 118 29.61 -13.19 8.19
C THR A 118 30.22 -13.10 6.80
N MET A 119 29.61 -12.30 5.92
CA MET A 119 30.11 -12.01 4.57
C MET A 119 31.54 -11.44 4.64
N ARG A 120 31.79 -10.46 5.52
CA ARG A 120 33.14 -9.90 5.74
C ARG A 120 34.14 -10.91 6.30
N LYS A 121 33.74 -11.73 7.28
CA LYS A 121 34.60 -12.78 7.86
C LYS A 121 35.06 -13.80 6.82
N GLN A 122 34.29 -13.97 5.74
CA GLN A 122 34.62 -14.83 4.62
C GLN A 122 35.43 -14.12 3.52
N GLY A 123 35.87 -12.89 3.75
CA GLY A 123 36.65 -12.10 2.80
C GLY A 123 35.83 -11.55 1.63
N ILE A 124 34.51 -11.53 1.73
CA ILE A 124 33.63 -10.95 0.72
C ILE A 124 33.23 -9.55 1.20
N GLU A 125 33.62 -8.52 0.45
CA GLU A 125 33.36 -7.13 0.83
C GLU A 125 31.92 -6.69 0.51
N PRO A 126 31.17 -6.15 1.49
CA PRO A 126 29.86 -5.55 1.25
C PRO A 126 29.91 -4.42 0.23
N ASN A 127 28.99 -4.42 -0.73
CA ASN A 127 28.94 -3.42 -1.78
C ASN A 127 27.79 -2.41 -1.58
N VAL A 128 27.63 -1.49 -2.52
CA VAL A 128 26.58 -0.46 -2.51
C VAL A 128 25.18 -1.07 -2.36
N VAL A 129 24.93 -2.24 -2.98
CA VAL A 129 23.64 -2.93 -2.87
C VAL A 129 23.41 -3.42 -1.45
N THR A 130 24.42 -4.00 -0.80
CA THR A 130 24.34 -4.49 0.60
C THR A 130 23.94 -3.35 1.55
N TYR A 131 24.66 -2.23 1.50
CA TYR A 131 24.38 -1.09 2.36
C TYR A 131 23.05 -0.41 2.03
N ASN A 132 22.70 -0.28 0.74
CA ASN A 132 21.41 0.29 0.33
C ASN A 132 20.22 -0.54 0.84
N THR A 133 20.35 -1.87 0.89
CA THR A 133 19.33 -2.75 1.47
C THR A 133 19.15 -2.46 2.96
N LEU A 134 20.22 -2.40 3.74
CA LEU A 134 20.16 -2.06 5.17
C LEU A 134 19.59 -0.66 5.41
N ILE A 135 20.08 0.35 4.69
CA ILE A 135 19.59 1.74 4.81
C ILE A 135 18.10 1.81 4.53
N LYS A 136 17.63 1.17 3.44
CA LYS A 136 16.21 1.12 3.08
C LYS A 136 15.40 0.48 4.20
N ASP A 137 15.91 -0.60 4.78
CA ASP A 137 15.23 -1.35 5.83
C ASP A 137 15.04 -0.54 7.12
N HIS A 138 16.09 0.18 7.55
CA HIS A 138 15.99 1.14 8.65
C HIS A 138 15.00 2.27 8.35
N CYS A 139 15.02 2.82 7.13
CA CYS A 139 14.06 3.85 6.71
C CYS A 139 12.61 3.35 6.76
N LEU A 140 12.34 2.09 6.38
CA LEU A 140 11.00 1.51 6.43
C LEU A 140 10.49 1.31 7.86
N ARG A 141 11.38 1.24 8.85
CA ARG A 141 11.08 1.11 10.28
C ARG A 141 11.10 2.44 11.04
N ASP A 142 11.18 3.55 10.33
CA ASP A 142 11.30 4.90 10.91
C ASP A 142 12.53 5.07 11.82
N ARG A 143 13.57 4.25 11.60
CA ARG A 143 14.86 4.25 12.31
C ARG A 143 15.89 5.07 11.54
N MET A 144 15.59 6.35 11.38
CA MET A 144 16.34 7.23 10.47
C MET A 144 17.75 7.57 10.97
N ASP A 145 17.98 7.53 12.29
CA ASP A 145 19.31 7.78 12.87
C ASP A 145 20.24 6.59 12.59
N GLU A 146 19.76 5.36 12.76
CA GLU A 146 20.48 4.15 12.39
C GLU A 146 20.72 4.07 10.88
N ALA A 147 19.74 4.49 10.06
CA ALA A 147 19.94 4.58 8.60
C ALA A 147 21.09 5.54 8.25
N ARG A 148 21.20 6.67 8.95
CA ARG A 148 22.30 7.63 8.79
C ARG A 148 23.63 7.02 9.25
N GLU A 149 23.66 6.26 10.33
CA GLU A 149 24.85 5.55 10.81
C GLU A 149 25.34 4.52 9.76
N VAL A 150 24.45 3.75 9.15
CA VAL A 150 24.80 2.80 8.09
C VAL A 150 25.37 3.53 6.86
N LEU A 151 24.81 4.67 6.46
CA LEU A 151 25.36 5.49 5.37
C LEU A 151 26.78 5.99 5.71
N GLN A 152 27.02 6.44 6.94
CA GLN A 152 28.35 6.88 7.38
C GLN A 152 29.34 5.71 7.47
N LEU A 153 28.87 4.54 7.92
CA LEU A 153 29.67 3.31 7.94
C LEU A 153 30.10 2.91 6.52
N MET A 154 29.18 2.96 5.56
CA MET A 154 29.44 2.70 4.15
C MET A 154 30.60 3.58 3.63
N ILE A 155 30.54 4.90 3.88
CA ILE A 155 31.60 5.86 3.54
C ILE A 155 32.92 5.52 4.24
N LYS A 156 32.89 5.26 5.56
CA LYS A 156 34.08 4.94 6.37
C LYS A 156 34.78 3.67 5.89
N LYS A 157 34.03 2.71 5.35
CA LYS A 157 34.55 1.45 4.80
C LYS A 157 35.04 1.59 3.36
N GLY A 158 35.04 2.81 2.79
CA GLY A 158 35.53 3.07 1.44
C GLY A 158 34.54 2.68 0.33
N CYS A 159 33.29 2.35 0.69
CA CYS A 159 32.23 2.09 -0.27
C CYS A 159 31.50 3.41 -0.54
N ALA A 160 31.68 4.02 -1.71
CA ALA A 160 31.09 5.33 -2.01
C ALA A 160 29.57 5.22 -2.23
N PRO A 161 28.73 6.00 -1.51
CA PRO A 161 27.29 6.04 -1.75
C PRO A 161 26.97 6.54 -3.16
N ASP A 162 26.01 5.88 -3.82
CA ASP A 162 25.52 6.29 -5.15
C ASP A 162 24.26 7.16 -5.02
N ILE A 163 23.76 7.66 -6.14
CA ILE A 163 22.55 8.50 -6.12
C ILE A 163 21.34 7.75 -5.54
N ARG A 164 21.31 6.42 -5.71
CA ARG A 164 20.25 5.57 -5.14
C ARG A 164 20.35 5.52 -3.61
N SER A 165 21.54 5.42 -3.03
CA SER A 165 21.77 5.51 -1.58
C SER A 165 21.15 6.78 -1.00
N TYR A 166 21.42 7.92 -1.62
CA TYR A 166 20.88 9.21 -1.20
C TYR A 166 19.38 9.34 -1.43
N ASN A 167 18.86 8.84 -2.56
CA ASN A 167 17.41 8.84 -2.83
C ASN A 167 16.64 7.99 -1.80
N ILE A 168 17.20 6.86 -1.34
CA ILE A 168 16.61 6.06 -0.27
C ILE A 168 16.53 6.88 1.03
N MET A 169 17.64 7.52 1.43
CA MET A 169 17.69 8.35 2.64
C MET A 169 16.75 9.55 2.58
N ILE A 170 16.76 10.30 1.49
CA ILE A 170 15.88 11.47 1.28
C ILE A 170 14.42 11.07 1.35
N ASN A 171 14.05 9.96 0.70
CA ASN A 171 12.69 9.43 0.76
C ASN A 171 12.33 8.96 2.19
N GLY A 172 13.26 8.33 2.90
CA GLY A 172 13.11 7.96 4.31
C GLY A 172 12.80 9.17 5.17
N TYR A 173 13.63 10.22 5.11
CA TYR A 173 13.41 11.46 5.84
C TYR A 173 12.07 12.13 5.49
N CYS A 174 11.68 12.15 4.21
CA CYS A 174 10.39 12.70 3.79
C CYS A 174 9.19 11.91 4.34
N LYS A 175 9.32 10.57 4.47
CA LYS A 175 8.28 9.71 5.06
C LYS A 175 8.19 9.86 6.58
N ALA A 176 9.33 10.06 7.24
CA ALA A 176 9.44 10.35 8.67
C ALA A 176 9.08 11.79 9.05
N GLU A 177 8.61 12.60 8.09
CA GLU A 177 8.32 14.03 8.24
C GLU A 177 9.54 14.89 8.71
N ARG A 178 10.76 14.37 8.56
CA ARG A 178 12.06 15.00 8.90
C ARG A 178 12.62 15.79 7.71
N PHE A 179 11.86 16.77 7.23
CA PHE A 179 12.12 17.43 5.94
C PHE A 179 13.35 18.34 5.91
N ASP A 180 13.72 18.94 7.03
CA ASP A 180 14.91 19.79 7.10
C ASP A 180 16.18 18.95 6.86
N GLU A 181 16.26 17.75 7.43
CA GLU A 181 17.36 16.80 7.18
C GLU A 181 17.36 16.25 5.75
N ALA A 182 16.19 16.05 5.15
CA ALA A 182 16.09 15.69 3.73
C ALA A 182 16.72 16.79 2.85
N MET A 183 16.48 18.06 3.18
CA MET A 183 17.01 19.20 2.44
C MET A 183 18.51 19.40 2.72
N GLU A 184 18.98 19.21 3.95
CA GLU A 184 20.40 19.20 4.29
C GLU A 184 21.16 18.14 3.48
N LEU A 185 20.63 16.92 3.40
CA LEU A 185 21.21 15.85 2.61
C LEU A 185 21.22 16.19 1.12
N PHE A 186 20.17 16.83 0.60
CA PHE A 186 20.14 17.34 -0.78
C PHE A 186 21.21 18.40 -1.05
N HIS A 187 21.47 19.29 -0.10
CA HIS A 187 22.54 20.28 -0.19
C HIS A 187 23.93 19.63 -0.11
N GLU A 188 24.10 18.59 0.72
CA GLU A 188 25.31 17.79 0.84
C GLU A 188 25.68 17.16 -0.52
N ILE A 189 24.73 16.44 -1.14
CA ILE A 189 24.96 15.79 -2.44
C ILE A 189 25.18 16.80 -3.56
N SER A 190 24.48 17.94 -3.54
CA SER A 190 24.65 19.00 -4.53
C SER A 190 26.06 19.59 -4.53
N ARG A 191 26.79 19.51 -3.40
CA ARG A 191 28.12 20.10 -3.23
C ARG A 191 29.25 19.11 -3.47
N LYS A 192 29.12 17.89 -2.97
CA LYS A 192 30.23 16.91 -2.89
C LYS A 192 29.83 15.48 -3.30
N GLY A 193 28.58 15.27 -3.67
CA GLY A 193 28.03 13.95 -3.95
C GLY A 193 27.75 13.70 -5.43
N PRO A 194 27.06 12.59 -5.74
CA PRO A 194 26.57 12.31 -7.07
C PRO A 194 25.54 13.36 -7.52
N VAL A 195 25.42 13.56 -8.84
CA VAL A 195 24.48 14.52 -9.42
C VAL A 195 23.04 14.11 -9.08
N PRO A 196 22.25 14.99 -8.43
CA PRO A 196 20.83 14.74 -8.18
C PRO A 196 20.07 14.47 -9.48
N ASP A 197 19.30 13.38 -9.51
CA ASP A 197 18.53 12.96 -10.66
C ASP A 197 17.05 13.37 -10.54
N THR A 198 16.26 13.09 -11.57
CA THR A 198 14.81 13.34 -11.58
C THR A 198 14.10 12.70 -10.39
N VAL A 199 14.55 11.52 -9.93
CA VAL A 199 13.98 10.85 -8.76
C VAL A 199 14.26 11.66 -7.49
N THR A 200 15.49 12.16 -7.29
CA THR A 200 15.83 13.01 -6.14
C THR A 200 14.94 14.23 -6.05
N TYR A 201 14.80 14.97 -7.16
CA TYR A 201 13.97 16.17 -7.21
C TYR A 201 12.49 15.84 -6.98
N ASN A 202 11.96 14.81 -7.64
CA ASN A 202 10.57 14.40 -7.50
C ASN A 202 10.24 14.00 -6.06
N THR A 203 11.13 13.25 -5.38
CA THR A 203 10.94 12.87 -3.97
C THR A 203 10.88 14.11 -3.07
N LEU A 204 11.81 15.05 -3.21
CA LEU A 204 11.81 16.28 -2.41
C LEU A 204 10.60 17.16 -2.70
N MET A 205 10.25 17.36 -3.98
CA MET A 205 9.07 18.14 -4.37
C MET A 205 7.79 17.54 -3.79
N GLN A 206 7.63 16.21 -3.86
CA GLN A 206 6.49 15.52 -3.27
C GLN A 206 6.45 15.70 -1.76
N GLY A 207 7.59 15.59 -1.08
CA GLY A 207 7.72 15.90 0.34
C GLY A 207 7.26 17.32 0.64
N MET A 208 7.84 18.33 -0.02
CA MET A 208 7.52 19.75 0.16
C MET A 208 6.02 20.06 -0.08
N CYS A 209 5.41 19.48 -1.11
CA CYS A 209 3.97 19.59 -1.36
C CYS A 209 3.13 19.02 -0.20
N LYS A 210 3.54 17.90 0.41
CA LYS A 210 2.87 17.29 1.57
C LYS A 210 2.90 18.21 2.81
N LEU A 211 4.04 18.83 3.17
CA LEU A 211 4.02 19.83 4.25
C LEU A 211 3.21 21.08 3.88
N GLY A 212 3.06 21.35 2.59
CA GLY A 212 2.42 22.57 2.09
C GLY A 212 3.35 23.70 1.72
N ARG A 213 4.66 23.43 1.69
CA ARG A 213 5.67 24.36 1.18
C ARG A 213 5.76 24.27 -0.35
N VAL A 214 4.65 24.53 -1.03
CA VAL A 214 4.57 24.41 -2.50
C VAL A 214 5.48 25.42 -3.22
N SER A 215 5.73 26.59 -2.62
CA SER A 215 6.75 27.54 -3.12
C SER A 215 8.13 26.90 -3.22
N THR A 216 8.56 26.20 -2.17
CA THR A 216 9.83 25.45 -2.14
C THR A 216 9.85 24.32 -3.15
N ALA A 217 8.72 23.63 -3.37
CA ALA A 217 8.61 22.64 -4.44
C ALA A 217 8.82 23.26 -5.83
N CYS A 218 8.24 24.43 -6.10
CA CYS A 218 8.47 25.16 -7.35
C CYS A 218 9.91 25.68 -7.49
N GLU A 219 10.58 26.06 -6.40
CA GLU A 219 12.01 26.40 -6.40
C GLU A 219 12.89 25.19 -6.75
N LEU A 220 12.59 24.02 -6.17
CA LEU A 220 13.24 22.76 -6.52
C LEU A 220 13.05 22.42 -8.01
N PHE A 221 11.85 22.62 -8.55
CA PHE A 221 11.60 22.46 -9.99
C PHE A 221 12.46 23.39 -10.86
N ARG A 222 12.57 24.67 -10.50
CA ARG A 222 13.46 25.60 -11.23
C ARG A 222 14.93 25.16 -11.11
N LYS A 223 15.35 24.70 -9.94
CA LYS A 223 16.71 24.18 -9.72
C LYS A 223 16.97 22.90 -10.53
N MET A 224 15.98 22.02 -10.68
CA MET A 224 16.04 20.82 -11.51
C MET A 224 16.36 21.19 -12.96
N ILE A 225 15.61 22.13 -13.53
CA ILE A 225 15.83 22.64 -14.90
C ILE A 225 17.21 23.30 -15.02
N ALA A 226 17.59 24.15 -14.06
CA ALA A 226 18.90 24.81 -14.05
C ALA A 226 20.06 23.81 -13.98
N SER A 227 19.83 22.65 -13.35
CA SER A 227 20.79 21.53 -13.26
C SER A 227 20.75 20.60 -14.48
N ARG A 228 20.06 20.99 -15.55
CA ARG A 228 19.88 20.23 -16.81
C ARG A 228 19.24 18.85 -16.63
N GLN A 229 18.47 18.66 -15.55
CA GLN A 229 17.63 17.48 -15.39
C GLN A 229 16.31 17.71 -16.14
N VAL A 230 15.85 16.72 -16.90
CA VAL A 230 14.64 16.80 -17.71
C VAL A 230 13.44 16.40 -16.84
N PRO A 231 12.47 17.32 -16.61
CA PRO A 231 11.22 16.97 -15.93
C PRO A 231 10.46 15.90 -16.71
N ASP A 232 9.99 14.89 -16.00
CA ASP A 232 9.14 13.85 -16.57
C ASP A 232 7.67 14.10 -16.21
N ILE A 233 6.78 13.25 -16.72
CA ILE A 233 5.34 13.36 -16.45
C ILE A 233 5.03 13.28 -14.94
N VAL A 234 5.83 12.53 -14.18
CA VAL A 234 5.68 12.39 -12.72
C VAL A 234 6.02 13.70 -12.01
N THR A 235 7.05 14.42 -12.46
CA THR A 235 7.39 15.76 -11.96
C THR A 235 6.17 16.70 -12.04
N PHE A 236 5.52 16.71 -13.19
CA PHE A 236 4.34 17.55 -13.39
C PHE A 236 3.13 17.10 -12.59
N HIS A 237 2.89 15.78 -12.46
CA HIS A 237 1.83 15.25 -11.58
C HIS A 237 1.99 15.76 -10.14
N ILE A 238 3.22 15.70 -9.60
CA ILE A 238 3.52 16.15 -8.24
C ILE A 238 3.23 17.64 -8.06
N LEU A 239 3.63 18.48 -9.02
CA LEU A 239 3.42 19.92 -8.95
C LEU A 239 1.94 20.30 -9.11
N LEU A 240 1.24 19.69 -10.08
CA LEU A 240 -0.20 19.90 -10.27
C LEU A 240 -0.98 19.54 -9.00
N ASP A 241 -0.73 18.34 -8.43
CA ASP A 241 -1.39 17.89 -7.21
C ASP A 241 -1.10 18.81 -6.02
N GLY A 242 0.15 19.22 -5.86
CA GLY A 242 0.56 20.17 -4.82
C GLY A 242 -0.11 21.53 -4.95
N LEU A 243 -0.15 22.10 -6.16
CA LEU A 243 -0.78 23.41 -6.44
C LEU A 243 -2.30 23.35 -6.20
N CYS A 244 -2.97 22.32 -6.71
CA CYS A 244 -4.40 22.10 -6.53
C CYS A 244 -4.77 21.95 -5.04
N LYS A 245 -4.04 21.14 -4.28
CA LYS A 245 -4.28 20.95 -2.83
C LYS A 245 -4.09 22.21 -1.99
N ARG A 246 -3.34 23.20 -2.50
CA ARG A 246 -3.15 24.51 -1.85
C ARG A 246 -4.01 25.62 -2.45
N GLY A 247 -4.96 25.28 -3.31
CA GLY A 247 -5.88 26.25 -3.93
C GLY A 247 -5.20 27.20 -4.93
N LYS A 248 -3.95 26.94 -5.32
CA LYS A 248 -3.21 27.72 -6.32
C LYS A 248 -3.62 27.32 -7.75
N LEU A 249 -4.92 27.35 -8.03
CA LEU A 249 -5.48 26.81 -9.26
C LEU A 249 -5.04 27.55 -10.52
N GLU A 250 -4.84 28.86 -10.44
CA GLU A 250 -4.35 29.64 -11.59
C GLU A 250 -2.94 29.21 -12.01
N GLU A 251 -2.05 28.96 -11.04
CA GLU A 251 -0.71 28.43 -11.30
C GLU A 251 -0.78 27.00 -11.86
N ALA A 252 -1.70 26.17 -11.34
CA ALA A 252 -1.91 24.80 -11.83
C ALA A 252 -2.41 24.77 -13.29
N LEU A 253 -3.35 25.63 -13.66
CA LEU A 253 -3.87 25.74 -15.02
C LEU A 253 -2.80 26.27 -16.00
N LYS A 254 -1.98 27.25 -15.57
CA LYS A 254 -0.83 27.72 -16.36
C LYS A 254 0.19 26.61 -16.59
N LEU A 255 0.49 25.81 -15.56
CA LEU A 255 1.38 24.66 -15.68
C LEU A 255 0.82 23.62 -16.65
N PHE A 256 -0.47 23.29 -16.54
CA PHE A 256 -1.13 22.36 -17.44
C PHE A 256 -1.12 22.84 -18.90
N GLN A 257 -1.36 24.12 -19.14
CA GLN A 257 -1.28 24.71 -20.47
C GLN A 257 0.15 24.70 -21.02
N ALA A 258 1.16 24.91 -20.17
CA ALA A 258 2.56 24.77 -20.57
C ALA A 258 2.90 23.32 -20.97
N MET A 259 2.36 22.33 -20.25
CA MET A 259 2.51 20.91 -20.62
C MET A 259 1.80 20.61 -21.95
N TRP A 260 0.59 21.15 -22.15
CA TRP A 260 -0.16 21.02 -23.41
C TRP A 260 0.62 21.49 -24.63
N ASN A 261 1.37 22.58 -24.48
CA ASN A 261 2.15 23.19 -25.56
C ASN A 261 3.54 22.55 -25.76
N SER A 262 3.89 21.54 -24.96
CA SER A 262 5.14 20.80 -25.05
C SER A 262 4.94 19.47 -25.78
N GLU A 263 6.02 18.82 -26.22
CA GLU A 263 5.99 17.50 -26.88
C GLU A 263 5.62 16.34 -25.92
N LEU A 264 5.13 16.63 -24.72
CA LEU A 264 4.74 15.62 -23.73
C LEU A 264 3.34 15.09 -24.01
N GLU A 265 3.22 13.77 -24.15
CA GLU A 265 1.92 13.11 -24.17
C GLU A 265 1.24 13.24 -22.79
N LEU A 266 0.19 14.06 -22.72
CA LEU A 266 -0.57 14.24 -21.51
C LEU A 266 -1.28 12.93 -21.13
N SER A 267 -1.08 12.50 -19.89
CA SER A 267 -1.76 11.33 -19.34
C SER A 267 -3.09 11.70 -18.72
N ILE A 268 -4.01 10.72 -18.68
CA ILE A 268 -5.29 10.83 -17.97
C ILE A 268 -5.13 11.27 -16.51
N VAL A 269 -4.00 10.91 -15.88
CA VAL A 269 -3.68 11.29 -14.50
C VAL A 269 -3.57 12.81 -14.33
N CYS A 270 -3.01 13.54 -15.31
CA CYS A 270 -2.92 15.01 -15.26
C CYS A 270 -4.31 15.66 -15.18
N TYR A 271 -5.24 15.18 -16.00
CA TYR A 271 -6.62 15.65 -16.01
C TYR A 271 -7.32 15.31 -14.70
N ASN A 272 -7.17 14.08 -14.22
CA ASN A 272 -7.79 13.64 -12.97
C ASN A 272 -7.35 14.52 -11.80
N ILE A 273 -6.07 14.86 -11.70
CA ILE A 273 -5.55 15.76 -10.66
C ILE A 273 -6.20 17.15 -10.76
N LEU A 274 -6.29 17.73 -11.95
CA LEU A 274 -6.86 19.07 -12.15
C LEU A 274 -8.36 19.12 -11.94
N ILE A 275 -9.10 18.16 -12.48
CA ILE A 275 -10.54 18.04 -12.30
C ILE A 275 -10.85 17.91 -10.80
N ASP A 276 -10.13 17.03 -10.09
CA ASP A 276 -10.29 16.87 -8.63
C ASP A 276 -9.97 18.16 -7.86
N GLY A 277 -8.89 18.84 -8.23
CA GLY A 277 -8.53 20.14 -7.67
C GLY A 277 -9.59 21.23 -7.89
N LEU A 278 -10.13 21.32 -9.10
CA LEU A 278 -11.18 22.29 -9.46
C LEU A 278 -12.50 21.98 -8.75
N CYS A 279 -12.92 20.72 -8.73
CA CYS A 279 -14.12 20.27 -8.04
C CYS A 279 -14.07 20.59 -6.55
N LYS A 280 -12.93 20.36 -5.88
CA LYS A 280 -12.78 20.69 -4.45
C LYS A 280 -12.78 22.18 -4.13
N ALA A 281 -12.39 23.00 -5.09
CA ALA A 281 -12.42 24.44 -4.96
C ALA A 281 -13.77 25.06 -5.38
N GLY A 282 -14.73 24.23 -5.80
CA GLY A 282 -16.06 24.65 -6.25
C GLY A 282 -16.13 25.15 -7.69
N HIS A 283 -15.07 25.01 -8.48
CA HIS A 283 -15.06 25.37 -9.90
C HIS A 283 -15.56 24.22 -10.79
N ILE A 284 -16.77 23.71 -10.50
CA ILE A 284 -17.33 22.50 -11.13
C ILE A 284 -17.50 22.65 -12.66
N GLU A 285 -17.88 23.84 -13.14
CA GLU A 285 -18.09 24.07 -14.58
C GLU A 285 -16.80 23.95 -15.39
N VAL A 286 -15.67 24.43 -14.86
CA VAL A 286 -14.35 24.23 -15.48
C VAL A 286 -13.94 22.76 -15.41
N GLY A 287 -14.25 22.08 -14.30
CA GLY A 287 -14.06 20.64 -14.14
C GLY A 287 -14.81 19.82 -15.21
N LYS A 288 -16.08 20.16 -15.48
CA LYS A 288 -16.89 19.56 -16.56
C LYS A 288 -16.25 19.78 -17.94
N GLU A 289 -15.80 20.99 -18.22
CA GLU A 289 -15.17 21.30 -19.50
C GLU A 289 -13.90 20.44 -19.73
N LEU A 290 -13.05 20.29 -18.71
CA LEU A 290 -11.88 19.43 -18.77
C LEU A 290 -12.25 17.95 -18.90
N PHE A 291 -13.30 17.50 -18.23
CA PHE A 291 -13.82 16.14 -18.36
C PHE A 291 -14.26 15.84 -19.79
N HIS A 292 -14.95 16.75 -20.47
CA HIS A 292 -15.33 16.57 -21.88
C HIS A 292 -14.13 16.63 -22.82
N LYS A 293 -13.13 17.47 -22.53
CA LYS A 293 -11.89 17.56 -23.33
C LYS A 293 -11.09 16.26 -23.32
N LEU A 294 -11.18 15.42 -22.29
CA LEU A 294 -10.52 14.10 -22.28
C LEU A 294 -10.84 13.27 -23.53
N SER A 295 -12.13 13.09 -23.82
CA SER A 295 -12.61 12.30 -24.95
C SER A 295 -12.23 12.93 -26.30
N VAL A 296 -12.27 14.26 -26.39
CA VAL A 296 -11.85 15.01 -27.60
C VAL A 296 -10.37 14.76 -27.90
N ASN A 297 -9.55 14.61 -26.86
CA ASN A 297 -8.12 14.38 -26.97
C ASN A 297 -7.74 12.90 -27.08
N GLY A 298 -8.71 12.02 -27.36
CA GLY A 298 -8.50 10.58 -27.55
C GLY A 298 -8.25 9.79 -26.27
N LEU A 299 -8.43 10.42 -25.09
CA LEU A 299 -8.32 9.74 -23.79
C LEU A 299 -9.71 9.28 -23.34
N LYS A 300 -9.82 8.03 -22.88
CA LYS A 300 -11.07 7.49 -22.32
C LYS A 300 -11.11 7.73 -20.81
N PRO A 301 -12.17 8.38 -20.27
CA PRO A 301 -12.37 8.48 -18.82
C PRO A 301 -12.38 7.10 -18.16
N ASP A 302 -11.61 6.96 -17.09
CA ASP A 302 -11.56 5.74 -16.29
C ASP A 302 -12.45 5.84 -15.05
N VAL A 303 -12.53 4.73 -14.30
CA VAL A 303 -13.35 4.63 -13.09
C VAL A 303 -13.01 5.74 -12.08
N TYR A 304 -11.74 6.13 -11.99
CA TYR A 304 -11.27 7.17 -11.10
C TYR A 304 -11.72 8.57 -11.56
N THR A 305 -11.65 8.84 -12.87
CA THR A 305 -12.11 10.08 -13.51
C THR A 305 -13.60 10.32 -13.19
N TYR A 306 -14.44 9.30 -13.37
CA TYR A 306 -15.86 9.38 -13.03
C TYR A 306 -16.09 9.57 -11.53
N ALA A 307 -15.36 8.83 -10.67
CA ALA A 307 -15.47 8.99 -9.22
C ALA A 307 -15.15 10.42 -8.76
N ILE A 308 -14.14 11.07 -9.35
CA ILE A 308 -13.80 12.46 -9.08
C ILE A 308 -14.97 13.39 -9.43
N MET A 309 -15.51 13.28 -10.65
CA MET A 309 -16.59 14.14 -11.11
C MET A 309 -17.87 13.94 -10.29
N VAL A 310 -18.26 12.68 -10.02
CA VAL A 310 -19.41 12.35 -9.18
C VAL A 310 -19.24 12.95 -7.78
N ASN A 311 -18.05 12.82 -7.17
CA ASN A 311 -17.76 13.43 -5.88
C ASN A 311 -17.86 14.97 -5.94
N GLY A 312 -17.33 15.58 -7.00
CA GLY A 312 -17.43 17.02 -7.24
C GLY A 312 -18.87 17.50 -7.29
N PHE A 313 -19.71 16.86 -8.10
CA PHE A 313 -21.14 17.15 -8.18
C PHE A 313 -21.86 17.03 -6.84
N CYS A 314 -21.57 15.96 -6.10
CA CYS A 314 -22.18 15.74 -4.79
C CYS A 314 -21.78 16.81 -3.76
N ASN A 315 -20.55 17.33 -3.81
CA ASN A 315 -20.11 18.39 -2.89
C ASN A 315 -20.74 19.76 -3.20
N GLU A 316 -21.04 20.03 -4.47
CA GLU A 316 -21.77 21.24 -4.91
C GLU A 316 -23.30 21.13 -4.75
N GLY A 317 -23.81 19.98 -4.32
CA GLY A 317 -25.25 19.74 -4.12
C GLY A 317 -26.01 19.27 -5.37
N LEU A 318 -25.30 19.02 -6.47
CA LEU A 318 -25.85 18.57 -7.75
C LEU A 318 -26.00 17.03 -7.79
N ALA A 319 -26.70 16.47 -6.81
CA ALA A 319 -26.78 15.01 -6.62
C ALA A 319 -27.47 14.26 -7.78
N ASP A 320 -28.41 14.89 -8.49
CA ASP A 320 -29.08 14.28 -9.64
C ASP A 320 -28.15 14.21 -10.88
N GLU A 321 -27.37 15.27 -11.14
CA GLU A 321 -26.32 15.24 -12.18
C GLU A 321 -25.26 14.19 -11.85
N ALA A 322 -24.86 14.09 -10.58
CA ALA A 322 -23.93 13.06 -10.11
C ALA A 322 -24.47 11.65 -10.41
N TYR A 323 -25.76 11.42 -10.18
CA TYR A 323 -26.40 10.12 -10.43
C TYR A 323 -26.51 9.79 -11.91
N GLN A 324 -26.84 10.78 -12.75
CA GLN A 324 -26.87 10.60 -14.21
C GLN A 324 -25.47 10.23 -14.73
N LEU A 325 -24.44 10.94 -14.27
CA LEU A 325 -23.07 10.64 -14.65
C LEU A 325 -22.66 9.23 -14.19
N PHE A 326 -22.99 8.84 -12.96
CA PHE A 326 -22.72 7.50 -12.43
C PHE A 326 -23.36 6.39 -13.28
N ARG A 327 -24.59 6.59 -13.77
CA ARG A 327 -25.26 5.61 -14.64
C ARG A 327 -24.67 5.55 -16.04
N SER A 328 -24.23 6.70 -16.58
CA SER A 328 -23.58 6.77 -17.90
C SER A 328 -22.24 6.03 -17.98
N MET A 329 -21.65 5.65 -16.84
CA MET A 329 -20.40 4.87 -16.79
C MET A 329 -20.54 3.54 -17.56
N GLY A 330 -21.68 2.86 -17.44
CA GLY A 330 -21.95 1.60 -18.15
C GLY A 330 -22.01 1.76 -19.67
N ASP A 331 -22.54 2.89 -20.15
CA ASP A 331 -22.63 3.22 -21.57
C ASP A 331 -21.25 3.54 -22.21
N ASN A 332 -20.25 3.84 -21.38
CA ASN A 332 -18.89 4.20 -21.78
C ASN A 332 -17.88 3.05 -21.59
N ASP A 333 -18.36 1.79 -21.54
CA ASP A 333 -17.55 0.59 -21.29
C ASP A 333 -16.73 0.64 -19.98
N CYS A 334 -17.17 1.44 -19.00
CA CYS A 334 -16.48 1.67 -17.73
C CYS A 334 -17.36 1.25 -16.56
N LEU A 335 -17.23 0.00 -16.07
CA LEU A 335 -18.10 -0.46 -14.99
C LEU A 335 -17.76 0.20 -13.65
N PRO A 336 -18.76 0.72 -12.89
CA PRO A 336 -18.53 1.26 -11.56
C PRO A 336 -17.96 0.19 -10.62
N ASN A 337 -16.92 0.55 -9.86
CA ASN A 337 -16.37 -0.29 -8.80
C ASN A 337 -16.89 0.13 -7.41
N SER A 338 -16.43 -0.54 -6.35
CA SER A 338 -16.79 -0.20 -4.96
C SER A 338 -16.49 1.24 -4.58
N CYS A 339 -15.46 1.87 -5.15
CA CYS A 339 -15.14 3.27 -4.89
C CYS A 339 -16.24 4.19 -5.44
N CYS A 340 -16.67 4.00 -6.69
CA CYS A 340 -17.74 4.79 -7.31
C CYS A 340 -19.07 4.66 -6.55
N TYR A 341 -19.47 3.45 -6.18
CA TYR A 341 -20.68 3.23 -5.38
C TYR A 341 -20.57 3.94 -4.02
N ASN A 342 -19.42 3.82 -3.33
CA ASN A 342 -19.21 4.50 -2.05
C ASN A 342 -19.29 6.03 -2.18
N VAL A 343 -18.63 6.61 -3.19
CA VAL A 343 -18.69 8.06 -3.47
C VAL A 343 -20.13 8.52 -3.70
N MET A 344 -20.88 7.79 -4.53
CA MET A 344 -22.27 8.13 -4.84
C MET A 344 -23.20 8.02 -3.62
N ILE A 345 -23.06 6.95 -2.83
CA ILE A 345 -23.83 6.74 -1.59
C ILE A 345 -23.53 7.86 -0.60
N GLN A 346 -22.25 8.17 -0.35
CA GLN A 346 -21.86 9.28 0.53
C GLN A 346 -22.42 10.61 0.04
N GLY A 347 -22.35 10.86 -1.27
CA GLY A 347 -22.90 12.04 -1.90
C GLY A 347 -24.41 12.19 -1.72
N PHE A 348 -25.18 11.11 -1.90
CA PHE A 348 -26.62 11.12 -1.62
C PHE A 348 -26.94 11.33 -0.14
N LEU A 349 -26.17 10.72 0.77
CA LEU A 349 -26.35 10.92 2.20
C LEU A 349 -26.09 12.37 2.62
N ARG A 350 -25.04 13.02 2.07
CA ARG A 350 -24.75 14.45 2.30
C ARG A 350 -25.88 15.35 1.81
N ASN A 351 -26.51 14.99 0.70
CA ASN A 351 -27.61 15.73 0.08
C ASN A 351 -29.01 15.27 0.53
N SER A 352 -29.11 14.49 1.61
CA SER A 352 -30.38 14.01 2.19
C SER A 352 -31.22 13.07 1.29
N TYR A 353 -30.65 12.51 0.23
CA TYR A 353 -31.29 11.50 -0.65
C TYR A 353 -31.14 10.07 -0.08
N THR A 354 -31.63 9.85 1.14
CA THR A 354 -31.46 8.59 1.88
C THR A 354 -32.03 7.36 1.16
N LEU A 355 -33.16 7.52 0.46
CA LEU A 355 -33.84 6.43 -0.24
C LEU A 355 -33.09 5.96 -1.50
N LYS A 356 -32.48 6.88 -2.25
CA LYS A 356 -31.61 6.54 -3.38
C LYS A 356 -30.30 5.91 -2.90
N ALA A 357 -29.76 6.37 -1.76
CA ALA A 357 -28.57 5.79 -1.13
C ALA A 357 -28.79 4.33 -0.71
N THR A 358 -29.93 3.99 -0.09
CA THR A 358 -30.26 2.62 0.30
C THR A 358 -30.53 1.71 -0.91
N GLN A 359 -31.10 2.25 -1.99
CA GLN A 359 -31.27 1.53 -3.26
C GLN A 359 -29.92 1.13 -3.85
N LEU A 360 -28.97 2.07 -3.96
CA LEU A 360 -27.62 1.78 -4.47
C LEU A 360 -26.84 0.80 -3.59
N LEU A 361 -27.01 0.88 -2.27
CA LEU A 361 -26.40 -0.07 -1.33
C LEU A 361 -26.98 -1.48 -1.52
N THR A 362 -28.28 -1.57 -1.79
CA THR A 362 -28.94 -2.85 -2.10
C THR A 362 -28.43 -3.42 -3.43
N GLU A 363 -28.30 -2.58 -4.45
CA GLU A 363 -27.78 -2.96 -5.78
C GLU A 363 -26.34 -3.51 -5.71
N MET A 364 -25.50 -2.96 -4.83
CA MET A 364 -24.14 -3.47 -4.61
C MET A 364 -24.14 -4.87 -3.96
N VAL A 365 -25.14 -5.18 -3.12
CA VAL A 365 -25.20 -6.41 -2.30
C VAL A 365 -25.99 -7.53 -2.99
N THR A 366 -27.00 -7.21 -3.82
CA THR A 366 -27.88 -8.21 -4.45
C THR A 366 -27.15 -9.22 -5.34
N PRO A 367 -26.17 -8.85 -6.19
CA PRO A 367 -25.39 -9.83 -6.94
C PRO A 367 -24.62 -10.78 -6.04
N MET A 368 -24.05 -10.29 -4.93
CA MET A 368 -23.27 -11.12 -3.99
C MET A 368 -24.15 -12.11 -3.21
N ARG A 369 -25.38 -11.71 -2.84
CA ARG A 369 -26.32 -12.57 -2.12
C ARG A 369 -26.83 -13.73 -3.00
N ILE A 370 -27.13 -13.46 -4.27
CA ILE A 370 -27.55 -14.48 -5.25
C ILE A 370 -26.41 -15.48 -5.53
N LEU A 371 -25.15 -15.01 -5.54
CA LEU A 371 -23.96 -15.85 -5.70
C LEU A 371 -23.64 -16.70 -4.46
N TRP A 372 -24.01 -16.25 -3.25
CA TRP A 372 -23.87 -17.01 -2.01
C TRP A 372 -24.93 -18.12 -1.88
N GLU A 373 -26.15 -17.86 -2.35
CA GLU A 373 -27.27 -18.80 -2.30
C GLU A 373 -27.20 -19.90 -3.39
N ASN A 374 -26.35 -19.75 -4.42
CA ASN A 374 -26.17 -20.76 -5.49
C ASN A 374 -24.69 -20.97 -5.93
N PRO A 375 -23.93 -21.84 -5.25
CA PRO A 375 -22.50 -22.07 -5.52
C PRO A 375 -22.15 -22.86 -6.80
N GLN A 376 -23.13 -23.35 -7.58
CA GLN A 376 -22.87 -24.31 -8.67
C GLN A 376 -22.55 -23.69 -10.05
N HIS A 377 -22.65 -22.37 -10.20
CA HIS A 377 -22.29 -21.67 -11.46
C HIS A 377 -21.07 -20.77 -11.28
N PHE A 378 -19.92 -21.40 -10.97
CA PHE A 378 -18.63 -20.73 -11.06
C PHE A 378 -18.23 -20.55 -12.52
N ASN A 379 -18.21 -19.31 -13.02
CA ASN A 379 -17.57 -18.99 -14.29
C ASN A 379 -16.48 -17.93 -14.14
N THR A 380 -15.46 -18.03 -15.00
CA THR A 380 -14.12 -17.42 -14.94
C THR A 380 -14.10 -15.88 -14.94
N SER A 381 -15.20 -15.22 -15.28
CA SER A 381 -15.32 -13.75 -15.24
C SER A 381 -15.37 -13.19 -13.81
N LEU A 382 -15.84 -13.97 -12.83
CA LEU A 382 -16.04 -13.50 -11.45
C LEU A 382 -14.78 -13.59 -10.57
N GLN A 383 -13.79 -14.40 -10.95
CA GLN A 383 -12.48 -14.46 -10.27
C GLN A 383 -11.70 -13.13 -10.39
N LYS A 384 -11.95 -12.35 -11.45
CA LYS A 384 -11.41 -10.98 -11.58
C LYS A 384 -12.12 -9.98 -10.65
N PHE A 385 -13.37 -10.23 -10.29
CA PHE A 385 -14.17 -9.35 -9.44
C PHE A 385 -13.87 -9.58 -7.94
N GLN A 386 -13.67 -10.84 -7.53
CA GLN A 386 -13.43 -11.22 -6.13
C GLN A 386 -12.04 -10.82 -5.57
N LYS A 387 -10.99 -10.71 -6.39
CA LYS A 387 -9.64 -10.38 -5.89
C LYS A 387 -9.50 -8.96 -5.31
N THR A 388 -10.47 -8.07 -5.55
CA THR A 388 -10.39 -6.65 -5.17
C THR A 388 -11.21 -6.30 -3.90
N GLN A 389 -11.96 -7.24 -3.32
CA GLN A 389 -12.98 -6.91 -2.30
C GLN A 389 -13.00 -7.81 -1.06
N HIS A 390 -11.84 -8.35 -0.64
CA HIS A 390 -11.79 -9.16 0.57
C HIS A 390 -12.02 -8.35 1.87
N PHE A 391 -11.71 -7.04 1.85
CA PHE A 391 -11.75 -6.18 3.05
C PHE A 391 -13.16 -5.66 3.39
N THR A 392 -14.04 -5.51 2.39
CA THR A 392 -15.43 -5.05 2.59
C THR A 392 -16.31 -6.15 3.18
N PHE A 393 -15.93 -7.42 2.98
CA PHE A 393 -16.70 -8.61 3.34
C PHE A 393 -16.85 -8.82 4.86
N GLN A 394 -15.77 -8.68 5.64
CA GLN A 394 -15.81 -8.87 7.10
C GLN A 394 -16.61 -7.81 7.85
N LYS A 395 -16.71 -6.58 7.32
CA LYS A 395 -17.51 -5.50 7.93
C LYS A 395 -18.99 -5.55 7.51
N LEU A 396 -19.30 -6.13 6.35
CA LEU A 396 -20.68 -6.30 5.85
C LEU A 396 -21.40 -7.52 6.45
N GLU A 397 -20.69 -8.56 6.88
CA GLU A 397 -21.28 -9.71 7.59
C GLU A 397 -22.05 -9.32 8.87
N GLN A 398 -21.65 -8.23 9.55
CA GLN A 398 -22.35 -7.74 10.76
C GLN A 398 -23.72 -7.10 10.47
N LEU A 399 -24.04 -6.78 9.21
CA LEU A 399 -25.28 -6.08 8.83
C LEU A 399 -26.42 -7.04 8.45
N ALA A 400 -26.14 -8.33 8.26
CA ALA A 400 -27.08 -9.32 7.74
C ALA A 400 -28.24 -9.71 8.69
N GLY A 401 -28.22 -9.21 9.94
CA GLY A 401 -29.26 -9.49 10.95
C GLY A 401 -29.94 -8.25 11.56
N LEU A 402 -29.69 -7.05 11.03
CA LEU A 402 -30.12 -5.78 11.65
C LEU A 402 -31.35 -5.17 10.97
N THR A 403 -32.20 -4.50 11.75
CA THR A 403 -33.32 -3.70 11.21
C THR A 403 -32.82 -2.48 10.43
N LEU A 404 -33.60 -1.96 9.47
CA LEU A 404 -33.20 -0.85 8.58
C LEU A 404 -32.63 0.37 9.33
N ASN A 405 -33.16 0.69 10.52
CA ASN A 405 -32.67 1.78 11.36
C ASN A 405 -31.31 1.47 12.01
N GLN A 406 -31.06 0.20 12.37
CA GLN A 406 -29.79 -0.26 12.91
C GLN A 406 -28.72 -0.38 11.81
N GLN A 407 -29.11 -0.77 10.59
CA GLN A 407 -28.25 -0.72 9.41
C GLN A 407 -27.85 0.72 9.08
N LEU A 408 -28.78 1.69 9.14
CA LEU A 408 -28.49 3.12 8.94
C LEU A 408 -27.56 3.70 10.03
N GLN A 409 -27.71 3.30 11.29
CA GLN A 409 -26.80 3.69 12.37
C GLN A 409 -25.40 3.08 12.22
N GLN A 410 -25.30 1.80 11.84
CA GLN A 410 -24.02 1.15 11.60
C GLN A 410 -23.34 1.67 10.33
N VAL A 411 -24.08 1.97 9.26
CA VAL A 411 -23.53 2.61 8.05
C VAL A 411 -23.00 4.01 8.38
N LYS A 412 -23.69 4.79 9.23
CA LYS A 412 -23.13 6.05 9.77
C LYS A 412 -21.83 5.82 10.53
N LEU A 413 -21.73 4.75 11.33
CA LEU A 413 -20.52 4.40 12.08
C LEU A 413 -19.36 3.93 11.17
N ILE A 414 -19.66 3.11 10.15
CA ILE A 414 -18.73 2.59 9.15
C ILE A 414 -18.24 3.72 8.23
N CYS A 415 -19.11 4.67 7.86
CA CYS A 415 -18.73 5.89 7.14
C CYS A 415 -17.84 6.82 7.99
N CYS A 416 -18.07 6.90 9.31
CA CYS A 416 -17.21 7.65 10.23
C CYS A 416 -15.86 6.96 10.50
N GLN A 417 -15.79 5.63 10.50
CA GLN A 417 -14.55 4.87 10.71
C GLN A 417 -13.70 4.78 9.42
N SER A 418 -14.32 4.67 8.25
CA SER A 418 -13.61 4.75 6.96
C SER A 418 -13.03 6.15 6.68
N ALA A 419 -13.53 7.20 7.32
CA ALA A 419 -12.88 8.52 7.31
C ALA A 419 -11.52 8.55 8.05
N LYS A 420 -11.21 7.56 8.89
CA LYS A 420 -9.88 7.37 9.50
C LYS A 420 -8.99 6.40 8.72
N ASP A 421 -9.58 5.36 8.11
CA ASP A 421 -8.83 4.33 7.39
C ASP A 421 -8.57 4.67 5.89
N VAL A 422 -9.28 5.65 5.32
CA VAL A 422 -8.95 6.26 4.00
C VAL A 422 -7.99 7.44 4.23
N THR A 423 -6.88 7.20 4.91
CA THR A 423 -5.74 8.13 4.94
C THR A 423 -4.78 7.82 3.80
N CYS A 424 -5.28 7.96 2.57
CA CYS A 424 -4.46 8.17 1.39
C CYS A 424 -5.17 9.18 0.49
N GLY A 425 -4.80 10.46 0.64
CA GLY A 425 -4.90 11.45 -0.45
C GLY A 425 -5.91 12.59 -0.30
N LEU A 426 -6.85 12.58 0.65
CA LEU A 426 -7.91 13.59 0.72
C LEU A 426 -8.13 14.15 2.15
N LEU A 427 -7.37 15.17 2.54
CA LEU A 427 -7.73 16.11 3.61
C LEU A 427 -7.15 17.49 3.30
N PRO A 428 -7.89 18.58 3.60
CA PRO A 428 -7.35 19.69 4.36
C PRO A 428 -7.75 19.50 5.83
N LYS A 429 -6.77 19.51 6.74
CA LYS A 429 -7.01 19.71 8.17
C LYS A 429 -6.83 21.20 8.49
N SER A 430 -7.89 21.82 9.02
CA SER A 430 -7.77 22.82 10.10
C SER A 430 -9.04 22.78 10.96
N PRO A 431 -8.93 22.94 12.29
CA PRO A 431 -10.01 22.65 13.23
C PRO A 431 -10.84 23.90 13.54
N SER A 432 -12.15 23.85 13.31
CA SER A 432 -13.07 24.79 13.97
C SER A 432 -14.44 24.14 14.17
N ALA A 433 -14.70 23.80 15.43
CA ALA A 433 -15.98 23.66 16.11
C ALA A 433 -17.05 22.66 15.59
N ALA A 434 -17.40 21.75 16.51
CA ALA A 434 -18.61 20.93 16.67
C ALA A 434 -18.41 19.43 16.32
N SER A 435 -18.44 18.47 17.25
CA SER A 435 -19.08 18.44 18.57
C SER A 435 -18.27 17.59 19.55
N SER A 436 -18.01 18.18 20.70
CA SER A 436 -17.44 17.60 21.91
C SER A 436 -18.39 16.60 22.57
N ILE A 437 -17.96 15.35 22.72
CA ILE A 437 -18.09 14.58 23.98
C ILE A 437 -16.74 13.88 24.17
N ILE A 438 -15.84 14.58 24.87
CA ILE A 438 -14.74 13.97 25.59
C ILE A 438 -15.36 13.55 26.93
N LEU A 439 -15.36 12.26 27.24
CA LEU A 439 -15.44 11.79 28.61
C LEU A 439 -14.05 11.23 28.95
N ASP A 440 -13.49 11.75 30.03
CA ASP A 440 -12.17 11.46 30.56
C ASP A 440 -11.94 9.94 30.75
N GLY A 441 -10.82 9.45 30.21
CA GLY A 441 -10.24 8.15 30.55
C GLY A 441 -10.53 6.97 29.60
N GLY A 442 -9.67 6.79 28.58
CA GLY A 442 -9.40 5.50 27.96
C GLY A 442 -10.26 5.10 26.74
N ILE A 443 -9.60 4.73 25.65
CA ILE A 443 -10.21 4.18 24.42
C ILE A 443 -10.57 2.70 24.70
N MET A 444 -11.85 2.35 24.63
CA MET A 444 -12.33 0.96 24.68
C MET A 444 -12.35 0.37 23.26
N TRP A 445 -11.73 -0.80 23.05
CA TRP A 445 -11.70 -1.44 21.73
C TRP A 445 -13.00 -2.22 21.48
N VAL A 446 -13.45 -2.26 20.22
CA VAL A 446 -14.71 -2.93 19.81
C VAL A 446 -14.75 -4.40 20.24
N SER A 447 -13.59 -5.07 20.32
CA SER A 447 -13.43 -6.44 20.83
C SER A 447 -13.86 -6.61 22.30
N GLU A 448 -13.68 -5.58 23.12
CA GLU A 448 -14.03 -5.58 24.55
C GLU A 448 -15.53 -5.34 24.75
N TRP A 449 -16.18 -4.61 23.84
CA TRP A 449 -17.64 -4.38 23.87
C TRP A 449 -18.43 -5.61 23.43
N THR A 450 -17.93 -6.36 22.43
CA THR A 450 -18.53 -7.63 21.99
C THR A 450 -18.45 -8.74 23.04
N ALA A 451 -17.45 -8.71 23.92
CA ALA A 451 -17.33 -9.68 25.01
C ALA A 451 -18.42 -9.52 26.09
N LEU A 452 -18.92 -8.30 26.30
CA LEU A 452 -19.98 -7.98 27.27
C LEU A 452 -21.39 -8.39 26.81
N GLN A 453 -21.58 -8.66 25.52
CA GLN A 453 -22.85 -9.15 24.96
C GLN A 453 -22.93 -10.67 24.86
N ASN A 454 -21.89 -11.42 25.27
CA ASN A 454 -21.92 -12.87 25.27
C ASN A 454 -22.73 -13.40 26.48
N PRO A 455 -23.85 -14.11 26.27
CA PRO A 455 -24.71 -14.61 27.35
C PRO A 455 -23.98 -15.57 28.32
N VAL A 456 -22.97 -16.30 27.83
CA VAL A 456 -22.17 -17.25 28.63
C VAL A 456 -21.22 -16.51 29.58
N ALA A 457 -20.71 -15.36 29.16
CA ALA A 457 -19.85 -14.51 30.00
C ALA A 457 -20.66 -13.81 31.10
N GLN A 458 -21.88 -13.36 30.81
CA GLN A 458 -22.78 -12.77 31.80
C GLN A 458 -23.20 -13.76 32.89
N HIS A 459 -23.41 -15.02 32.54
CA HIS A 459 -23.77 -16.06 33.51
C HIS A 459 -22.61 -16.39 34.48
N ASN A 460 -21.38 -16.48 33.96
CA ASN A 460 -20.19 -16.68 34.80
C ASN A 460 -19.89 -15.46 35.71
N LEU A 461 -20.18 -14.24 35.25
CA LEU A 461 -20.03 -13.03 36.06
C LEU A 461 -21.07 -12.92 37.19
N GLN A 462 -22.32 -13.33 36.95
CA GLN A 462 -23.35 -13.41 38.00
C GLN A 462 -23.01 -14.44 39.07
N TYR A 463 -22.45 -15.59 38.67
CA TYR A 463 -22.01 -16.64 39.59
C TYR A 463 -20.83 -16.20 40.49
N VAL A 464 -19.89 -15.42 39.94
CA VAL A 464 -18.75 -14.86 40.70
C VAL A 464 -19.19 -13.71 41.63
N ALA A 465 -20.18 -12.90 41.23
CA ALA A 465 -20.73 -11.83 42.06
C ALA A 465 -21.52 -12.36 43.26
N SER A 466 -22.27 -13.47 43.11
CA SER A 466 -23.03 -14.08 44.22
C SER A 466 -22.13 -14.72 45.28
N GLN A 467 -20.92 -15.15 44.91
CA GLN A 467 -19.92 -15.70 45.85
C GLN A 467 -19.21 -14.62 46.68
N ARG A 468 -19.30 -13.33 46.32
CA ARG A 468 -18.56 -12.23 46.97
C ARG A 468 -19.44 -11.14 47.59
N GLY A 469 -20.76 -11.33 47.64
CA GLY A 469 -21.68 -10.45 48.38
C GLY A 469 -21.85 -9.05 47.78
N ALA A 470 -21.65 -8.86 46.48
CA ALA A 470 -21.84 -7.58 45.80
C ALA A 470 -23.10 -7.59 44.91
N SER A 471 -23.93 -6.54 44.99
CA SER A 471 -25.09 -6.34 44.13
C SER A 471 -24.74 -5.53 42.87
N ILE A 472 -25.26 -5.97 41.72
CA ILE A 472 -25.11 -5.26 40.44
C ILE A 472 -26.33 -4.31 40.28
N PRO A 473 -26.16 -2.98 40.06
CA PRO A 473 -27.29 -2.09 39.81
C PRO A 473 -27.85 -2.31 38.40
N GLY A 474 -29.18 -2.31 38.28
CA GLY A 474 -29.86 -2.35 36.98
C GLY A 474 -29.72 -1.01 36.24
N GLY A 475 -29.04 -1.03 35.08
CA GLY A 475 -28.96 0.11 34.15
C GLY A 475 -27.66 0.16 33.36
N ALA A 476 -27.75 0.34 32.03
CA ALA A 476 -26.63 0.26 31.08
C ALA A 476 -25.49 1.28 31.30
N THR A 477 -25.73 2.35 32.06
CA THR A 477 -24.75 3.41 32.31
C THR A 477 -23.87 3.18 33.54
N ALA A 478 -24.32 2.40 34.53
CA ALA A 478 -23.51 2.08 35.72
C ALA A 478 -22.49 0.94 35.49
N ALA A 479 -22.71 0.09 34.49
CA ALA A 479 -21.84 -1.03 34.16
C ALA A 479 -20.47 -0.64 33.58
N CYS A 480 -20.35 0.56 32.98
CA CYS A 480 -19.11 0.99 32.31
C CYS A 480 -18.03 1.47 33.30
N THR A 481 -18.42 2.14 34.38
CA THR A 481 -17.46 2.76 35.33
C THR A 481 -16.84 1.74 36.28
N ASP A 482 -17.59 0.72 36.72
CA ASP A 482 -17.05 -0.33 37.60
C ASP A 482 -16.39 -1.50 36.84
N GLY A 483 -16.74 -1.71 35.57
CA GLY A 483 -16.03 -2.64 34.68
C GLY A 483 -14.56 -2.26 34.46
N PHE A 484 -14.26 -0.96 34.45
CA PHE A 484 -12.90 -0.41 34.33
C PHE A 484 -12.01 -0.74 35.54
N LYS A 485 -12.58 -0.80 36.74
CA LYS A 485 -11.85 -1.19 37.98
C LYS A 485 -11.53 -2.68 38.01
N PHE A 486 -12.42 -3.53 37.49
CA PHE A 486 -12.21 -4.99 37.47
C PHE A 486 -11.16 -5.44 36.45
N LEU A 487 -11.10 -4.81 35.27
CA LEU A 487 -10.10 -5.11 34.24
C LEU A 487 -8.66 -4.74 34.66
N ASN A 488 -8.49 -3.66 35.43
CA ASN A 488 -7.19 -3.28 35.97
C ASN A 488 -6.70 -4.21 37.10
N LEU A 489 -7.62 -4.81 37.87
CA LEU A 489 -7.31 -5.82 38.91
C LEU A 489 -6.92 -7.19 38.32
N ALA A 490 -7.42 -7.52 37.13
CA ALA A 490 -7.06 -8.76 36.43
C ALA A 490 -5.67 -8.69 35.76
N LYS A 491 -5.26 -7.51 35.28
CA LYS A 491 -3.94 -7.29 34.67
C LYS A 491 -2.77 -7.33 35.67
N SER A 492 -3.03 -7.25 36.97
CA SER A 492 -1.99 -7.24 38.01
C SER A 492 -1.72 -8.62 38.66
N ASN A 493 -2.28 -9.72 38.14
CA ASN A 493 -2.20 -11.02 38.81
C ASN A 493 -1.67 -12.15 37.86
N PRO A 494 -0.46 -12.70 38.07
CA PRO A 494 0.17 -13.65 37.13
C PRO A 494 -0.45 -15.07 37.06
N ASN A 495 -1.49 -15.38 37.85
CA ASN A 495 -1.97 -16.78 38.03
C ASN A 495 -3.38 -17.06 37.50
N VAL A 496 -3.94 -16.22 36.62
CA VAL A 496 -5.23 -16.52 35.98
C VAL A 496 -5.00 -17.14 34.60
N ALA A 497 -4.88 -18.46 34.57
CA ALA A 497 -4.96 -19.25 33.35
C ALA A 497 -6.42 -19.27 32.84
N LEU A 498 -6.75 -18.36 31.93
CA LEU A 498 -7.91 -18.54 31.06
C LEU A 498 -7.50 -19.52 29.95
N GLY A 499 -8.03 -20.74 30.04
CA GLY A 499 -7.69 -21.82 29.13
C GLY A 499 -7.92 -21.48 27.66
N GLY A 500 -6.89 -21.76 26.85
CA GLY A 500 -7.06 -22.15 25.46
C GLY A 500 -7.48 -21.08 24.46
N LEU A 501 -6.77 -19.95 24.38
CA LEU A 501 -6.73 -19.11 23.17
C LEU A 501 -5.30 -18.62 22.94
N VAL A 502 -4.60 -19.31 22.02
CA VAL A 502 -3.28 -18.88 21.54
C VAL A 502 -3.46 -17.62 20.71
N TYR A 503 -3.00 -16.48 21.23
CA TYR A 503 -2.86 -15.24 20.49
C TYR A 503 -1.77 -15.42 19.41
N ARG A 504 -2.15 -15.47 18.12
CA ARG A 504 -1.23 -15.19 17.01
C ARG A 504 -1.39 -13.72 16.62
N PRO A 505 -0.33 -12.90 16.60
CA PRO A 505 -0.41 -11.56 16.04
C PRO A 505 -0.55 -11.65 14.53
N PHE A 506 -1.63 -11.09 13.98
CA PHE A 506 -1.75 -10.81 12.55
C PHE A 506 -0.83 -9.63 12.21
N LEU A 507 0.28 -9.91 11.53
CA LEU A 507 1.08 -8.92 10.81
C LEU A 507 0.31 -8.48 9.57
N ASN A 508 0.00 -7.18 9.48
CA ASN A 508 -0.53 -6.56 8.27
C ASN A 508 0.57 -6.53 7.20
N GLU A 509 0.52 -7.47 6.26
CA GLU A 509 1.11 -7.30 4.95
C GLU A 509 0.20 -6.39 4.11
N THR A 510 0.70 -5.23 3.67
CA THR A 510 0.15 -4.57 2.48
C THR A 510 1.23 -3.74 1.79
N TYR A 511 1.76 -4.33 0.73
CA TYR A 511 2.20 -3.70 -0.53
C TYR A 511 2.24 -2.17 -0.60
N MET A 512 3.46 -1.61 -0.59
CA MET A 512 3.97 -0.53 -1.46
C MET A 512 5.47 -0.30 -1.21
#